data_AF-A0A0B6Y463-F1
#
_entry.id   AF-A0A0B6Y463-F1
#
_cell.length_a   1.000
_cell.length_b   1.000
_cell.length_c   1.000
_cell.angle_alpha   90.00
_cell.angle_beta   90.00
_cell.angle_gamma   90.00
#
_symmetry.space_group_name_H-M   'P 1'
#
loop_
_entity.id
_entity.type
_entity.pdbx_description
1 polymer ?
#
loop_
_entity_poly.entity_id
_entity_poly.type
_entity_poly.pdbx_seq_one_letter_code
_entity_poly.pdbx_strand_id
1 'polypeptide(L)'
;GRIIKKPINPHQRLENVTLALKAISEDNVRLVNIGSEDIVNGSLKLILGLIWRLILRYQIGKTKVPPKKLMLAWLQAVIPECNITNFTSNWNDGVALHALIEYCQPGLCTNWKQL
;
A
#
# COMPACT_ATOMS: atom_id res chain seq x y z
N GLY A 1 -12.27 -20.43 10.28
CA GLY A 1 -11.46 -21.44 10.99
C GLY A 1 -11.24 -20.99 12.42
N ARG A 2 -10.89 -21.90 13.34
CA ARG A 2 -10.57 -21.55 14.73
C ARG A 2 -9.17 -20.92 14.79
N ILE A 3 -9.04 -19.74 15.40
CA ILE A 3 -7.74 -19.07 15.61
C ILE A 3 -7.16 -19.51 16.96
N ILE A 4 -5.87 -19.85 16.97
CA ILE A 4 -5.13 -20.18 18.19
C ILE A 4 -4.55 -18.89 18.77
N LYS A 5 -5.13 -18.39 19.87
CA LYS A 5 -4.77 -17.08 20.46
C LYS A 5 -3.32 -17.00 20.98
N LYS A 6 -2.73 -18.14 21.38
CA LYS A 6 -1.35 -18.23 21.90
C LYS A 6 -0.62 -19.40 21.23
N PRO A 7 -0.12 -19.22 20.01
CA PRO A 7 0.58 -20.28 19.28
C PRO A 7 2.01 -20.43 19.81
N ILE A 8 2.26 -21.49 20.57
CA ILE A 8 3.56 -21.78 21.20
C ILE A 8 4.46 -22.52 20.21
N ASN A 9 3.92 -23.54 19.54
CA ASN A 9 4.69 -24.38 18.62
C ASN A 9 4.59 -23.90 17.15
N PRO A 10 5.54 -24.30 16.28
CA PRO A 10 5.55 -23.90 14.88
C PRO A 10 4.27 -24.30 14.11
N HIS A 11 3.71 -25.48 14.39
CA HIS A 11 2.48 -25.96 13.74
C HIS A 11 1.29 -25.03 14.00
N GLN A 12 1.10 -24.58 15.24
CA GLN A 12 0.04 -23.63 15.60
C GLN A 12 0.21 -22.28 14.89
N ARG A 13 1.45 -21.82 14.69
CA ARG A 13 1.72 -20.60 13.91
C ARG A 13 1.38 -20.82 12.43
N LEU A 14 1.79 -21.94 11.85
CA LEU A 14 1.47 -22.30 10.46
C LEU A 14 -0.03 -22.38 10.23
N GLU A 15 -0.80 -22.97 11.14
CA GLU A 15 -2.26 -23.03 11.04
C GLU A 15 -2.91 -21.64 11.01
N ASN A 16 -2.50 -20.76 11.94
CA ASN A 16 -3.00 -19.39 11.99
C ASN A 16 -2.68 -18.62 10.70
N VAL A 17 -1.45 -18.71 10.21
CA VAL A 17 -1.04 -18.03 8.98
C VAL A 17 -1.76 -18.61 7.76
N THR A 18 -1.93 -19.93 7.69
CA THR A 18 -2.65 -20.58 6.58
C THR A 18 -4.10 -20.10 6.53
N LEU A 19 -4.75 -19.96 7.69
CA LEU A 19 -6.10 -19.41 7.77
C LEU A 19 -6.15 -17.95 7.27
N ALA A 20 -5.17 -17.12 7.65
CA ALA A 20 -5.09 -15.74 7.20
C ALA A 20 -4.85 -15.63 5.69
N LEU A 21 -3.92 -16.42 5.14
CA LEU A 21 -3.67 -16.47 3.69
C LEU A 21 -4.90 -16.93 2.91
N LYS A 22 -5.67 -17.89 3.43
CA LYS A 22 -6.92 -18.31 2.84
C LYS A 22 -7.94 -17.16 2.75
N ALA A 23 -8.15 -16.43 3.84
CA ALA A 23 -9.04 -15.28 3.86
C ALA A 23 -8.59 -14.18 2.87
N ILE A 24 -7.29 -13.89 2.83
CA ILE A 24 -6.70 -12.93 1.88
C ILE A 24 -6.95 -13.36 0.42
N SER A 25 -6.83 -14.65 0.11
CA SER A 25 -7.11 -15.21 -1.20
C SER A 25 -8.60 -15.09 -1.57
N GLU A 26 -9.51 -15.36 -0.63
CA GLU A 26 -10.96 -15.20 -0.77
C GLU A 26 -11.35 -13.73 -1.10
N ASP A 27 -10.61 -12.77 -0.55
CA ASP A 27 -10.76 -11.33 -0.87
C ASP A 27 -10.18 -10.91 -2.24
N ASN A 28 -9.78 -11.89 -3.06
CA ASN A 28 -9.18 -11.76 -4.39
C ASN A 28 -7.80 -11.08 -4.38
N VAL A 29 -7.05 -11.20 -3.29
CA VAL A 29 -5.64 -10.77 -3.28
C VAL A 29 -4.79 -11.91 -3.79
N ARG A 30 -4.08 -11.69 -4.90
CA ARG A 30 -3.18 -12.70 -5.48
C ARG A 30 -1.95 -12.87 -4.58
N LEU A 31 -1.84 -14.05 -3.97
CA LEU A 31 -0.66 -14.54 -3.27
C LEU A 31 0.38 -15.00 -4.29
N VAL A 32 1.50 -14.26 -4.42
CA VAL A 32 2.54 -14.56 -5.41
C VAL A 32 3.74 -15.17 -4.70
N ASN A 33 3.95 -16.47 -4.90
CA ASN A 33 5.07 -17.24 -4.35
C ASN A 33 5.26 -17.07 -2.84
N ILE A 34 4.16 -16.96 -2.08
CA ILE A 34 4.18 -16.85 -0.62
C ILE A 34 3.27 -17.91 0.01
N GLY A 35 3.84 -18.66 0.95
CA GLY A 35 3.15 -19.64 1.78
C GLY A 35 3.21 -19.28 3.27
N SER A 36 2.61 -20.13 4.09
CA SER A 36 2.59 -19.93 5.55
C SER A 36 3.98 -20.05 6.18
N GLU A 37 4.83 -20.93 5.64
CA GLU A 37 6.22 -21.10 6.07
C GLU A 37 7.04 -19.83 5.87
N ASP A 38 6.88 -19.14 4.75
CA ASP A 38 7.61 -17.90 4.45
C ASP A 38 7.34 -16.82 5.50
N ILE A 39 6.10 -16.74 6.00
CA ILE A 39 5.71 -15.77 7.01
C ILE A 39 6.21 -16.22 8.40
N VAL A 40 6.03 -17.49 8.75
CA VAL A 40 6.45 -18.02 10.06
C VAL A 40 7.97 -17.97 10.21
N ASN A 41 8.73 -18.17 9.13
CA ASN A 41 10.18 -18.13 9.11
C ASN A 41 10.75 -16.73 8.85
N GLY A 42 9.91 -15.71 8.59
CA GLY A 42 10.36 -14.32 8.48
C GLY A 42 11.01 -13.94 7.15
N SER A 43 10.55 -14.50 6.02
CA SER A 43 11.01 -14.13 4.68
C SER A 43 10.60 -12.69 4.33
N LEU A 44 11.45 -11.73 4.69
CA LEU A 44 11.18 -10.29 4.61
C LEU A 44 10.70 -9.84 3.22
N LYS A 45 11.37 -10.31 2.15
CA LYS A 45 11.02 -9.95 0.77
C LYS A 45 9.59 -10.36 0.40
N LEU A 46 9.18 -11.57 0.80
CA LEU A 46 7.84 -12.09 0.51
C LEU A 46 6.78 -11.41 1.37
N ILE A 47 7.08 -11.17 2.65
CA ILE A 47 6.20 -10.44 3.57
C ILE A 47 5.93 -9.02 3.07
N LEU A 48 6.98 -8.28 2.66
CA LEU A 48 6.82 -6.95 2.07
C LEU A 48 6.00 -7.00 0.77
N GLY A 49 6.23 -8.03 -0.06
CA GLY A 49 5.41 -8.29 -1.24
C GLY A 49 3.93 -8.48 -0.90
N LEU A 50 3.61 -9.25 0.15
CA LEU A 50 2.24 -9.45 0.62
C LEU A 50 1.62 -8.15 1.14
N ILE A 51 2.32 -7.41 1.99
CA ILE A 51 1.85 -6.11 2.54
C ILE A 51 1.54 -5.15 1.40
N TRP A 52 2.42 -5.06 0.40
CA TRP A 52 2.17 -4.23 -0.78
C TRP A 52 0.88 -4.61 -1.50
N ARG A 53 0.59 -5.91 -1.65
CA ARG A 53 -0.64 -6.39 -2.29
C ARG A 53 -1.89 -6.03 -1.47
N LEU A 54 -1.79 -6.06 -0.14
CA LEU A 54 -2.86 -5.61 0.75
C LEU A 54 -3.12 -4.11 0.61
N ILE A 55 -2.07 -3.28 0.58
CA ILE A 55 -2.18 -1.83 0.34
C ILE A 55 -2.88 -1.57 -1.00
N LEU A 56 -2.43 -2.23 -2.08
CA LEU A 56 -3.07 -2.10 -3.39
C LEU A 56 -4.56 -2.48 -3.36
N ARG A 57 -4.93 -3.59 -2.71
CA ARG A 57 -6.31 -4.08 -2.69
C ARG A 57 -7.26 -3.19 -1.88
N TYR A 58 -6.81 -2.73 -0.72
CA TYR A 58 -7.67 -2.09 0.29
C TYR A 58 -7.60 -0.58 0.31
N GLN A 59 -6.45 0.02 0.00
CA GLN A 59 -6.28 1.48 0.04
C GLN A 59 -6.46 2.12 -1.33
N ILE A 60 -5.97 1.47 -2.39
CA ILE A 60 -6.12 2.00 -3.76
C ILE A 60 -7.35 1.40 -4.46
N GLY A 61 -7.67 0.14 -4.16
CA GLY A 61 -8.83 -0.56 -4.69
C GLY A 61 -8.58 -1.29 -6.00
N LYS A 62 -9.62 -1.98 -6.49
CA LYS A 62 -9.59 -2.69 -7.76
C LYS A 62 -9.75 -1.69 -8.92
N THR A 63 -8.76 -1.62 -9.79
CA THR A 63 -8.80 -0.78 -10.99
C THR A 63 -8.35 -1.56 -12.23
N LYS A 64 -8.94 -1.23 -13.39
CA LYS A 64 -8.52 -1.76 -14.71
C LYS A 64 -7.23 -1.10 -15.21
N VAL A 65 -6.90 0.07 -14.68
CA VAL A 65 -5.70 0.84 -15.01
C VAL A 65 -4.64 0.54 -13.96
N PRO A 66 -3.34 0.41 -14.31
CA PRO A 66 -2.29 0.24 -13.32
C PRO A 66 -2.39 1.29 -12.19
N PRO A 67 -2.41 0.89 -10.91
CA PRO A 67 -2.61 1.80 -9.77
C PRO A 67 -1.72 3.05 -9.80
N LYS A 68 -0.43 2.86 -10.12
CA LYS A 68 0.54 3.96 -10.28
C LYS A 68 0.08 5.00 -11.31
N LYS A 69 -0.40 4.56 -12.48
CA LYS A 69 -0.86 5.45 -13.56
C LYS A 69 -2.13 6.19 -13.16
N LEU A 70 -3.06 5.51 -12.49
CA LEU A 70 -4.28 6.14 -11.97
C LEU A 70 -3.95 7.26 -10.97
N MET A 71 -3.10 6.98 -9.99
CA MET A 71 -2.71 7.96 -8.98
C MET A 71 -1.96 9.14 -9.57
N LEU A 72 -1.03 8.91 -10.52
CA LEU A 72 -0.32 10.00 -11.20
C LEU A 72 -1.27 10.87 -12.02
N ALA A 73 -2.22 10.27 -12.74
CA ALA A 73 -3.21 11.03 -13.50
C ALA A 73 -4.09 11.89 -12.58
N TRP A 74 -4.48 11.36 -11.42
CA TRP A 74 -5.21 12.13 -10.42
C TRP A 74 -4.39 13.32 -9.90
N LEU A 75 -3.12 13.09 -9.54
CA LEU A 75 -2.23 14.16 -9.09
C LEU A 75 -2.02 15.24 -10.15
N GLN A 76 -1.84 14.85 -11.42
CA GLN A 76 -1.70 15.80 -12.52
C GLN A 76 -2.95 16.65 -12.73
N ALA A 77 -4.15 16.13 -12.42
CA ALA A 77 -5.39 16.88 -12.46
C ALA A 77 -5.57 17.81 -11.25
N VAL A 78 -5.09 17.39 -10.09
CA VAL A 78 -5.27 18.07 -8.80
C VAL A 78 -4.27 19.18 -8.55
N ILE A 79 -2.99 18.93 -8.87
CA ILE A 79 -1.87 19.86 -8.70
C ILE A 79 -1.06 19.93 -10.01
N PRO A 80 -1.64 20.45 -11.11
CA PRO A 80 -0.99 20.47 -12.42
C PRO A 80 0.33 21.25 -12.43
N GLU A 81 0.46 22.26 -11.58
CA GLU A 81 1.65 23.11 -11.48
C GLU A 81 2.90 22.36 -10.97
N CYS A 82 2.73 21.29 -10.18
CA CYS A 82 3.86 20.54 -9.64
C CYS A 82 4.43 19.50 -10.62
N ASN A 83 3.77 19.27 -11.76
CA ASN A 83 4.19 18.32 -12.80
C ASN A 83 4.64 16.94 -12.26
N ILE A 84 3.80 16.31 -11.42
CA ILE A 84 4.15 15.04 -10.76
C ILE A 84 4.15 13.90 -11.78
N THR A 85 5.31 13.26 -11.94
CA THR A 85 5.52 12.12 -12.84
C THR A 85 5.96 10.85 -12.12
N ASN A 86 6.35 10.95 -10.84
CA ASN A 86 6.77 9.82 -10.01
C ASN A 86 6.37 9.97 -8.53
N PHE A 87 6.54 8.88 -7.76
CA PHE A 87 6.30 8.81 -6.31
C PHE A 87 7.61 8.77 -5.51
N THR A 88 8.68 9.35 -6.07
CA THR A 88 10.01 9.41 -5.46
C THR A 88 10.52 10.85 -5.48
N SER A 89 11.37 11.22 -6.43
CA SER A 89 12.09 12.50 -6.44
C SER A 89 11.20 13.73 -6.50
N ASN A 90 10.00 13.65 -7.10
CA ASN A 90 9.08 14.80 -7.17
C ASN A 90 8.51 15.23 -5.81
N TRP A 91 8.73 14.45 -4.75
CA TRP A 91 8.21 14.74 -3.41
C TRP A 91 9.30 15.18 -2.43
N ASN A 92 10.57 15.16 -2.85
CA ASN A 92 11.72 15.33 -1.96
C ASN A 92 11.91 16.77 -1.45
N ASP A 93 11.47 17.78 -2.21
CA ASP A 93 11.54 19.19 -1.81
C ASP A 93 10.36 19.62 -0.91
N GLY A 94 9.34 18.75 -0.77
CA GLY A 94 8.15 19.01 0.01
C GLY A 94 7.12 19.94 -0.64
N VAL A 95 7.42 20.57 -1.78
CA VAL A 95 6.52 21.53 -2.46
C VAL A 95 5.24 20.83 -2.90
N ALA A 96 5.37 19.65 -3.53
CA ALA A 96 4.24 18.84 -3.97
C ALA A 96 3.30 18.43 -2.82
N LEU A 97 3.85 18.19 -1.62
CA LEU A 97 3.06 17.85 -0.44
C LEU A 97 2.25 19.04 0.05
N HIS A 98 2.86 20.23 0.12
CA HIS A 98 2.17 21.45 0.53
C HIS A 98 1.10 21.85 -0.49
N ALA A 99 1.38 21.72 -1.78
CA ALA A 99 0.39 21.94 -2.84
C ALA A 99 -0.83 21.01 -2.68
N LEU A 100 -0.59 19.74 -2.36
CA LEU A 100 -1.65 18.76 -2.15
C LEU A 100 -2.49 19.07 -0.90
N ILE A 101 -1.85 19.51 0.18
CA ILE A 101 -2.54 19.95 1.41
C ILE A 101 -3.44 21.16 1.11
N GLU A 102 -2.91 22.17 0.41
CA GLU A 102 -3.67 23.36 0.01
C GLU A 102 -4.86 23.00 -0.88
N TYR A 103 -4.71 22.03 -1.79
CA TYR A 103 -5.84 21.54 -2.58
C TYR A 103 -6.91 20.84 -1.72
N CYS A 104 -6.49 19.96 -0.81
CA CYS A 104 -7.40 19.19 0.04
C CYS A 104 -8.14 20.08 1.06
N GLN A 105 -7.45 21.08 1.60
CA GLN A 105 -7.99 22.03 2.56
C GLN A 105 -7.36 23.42 2.31
N PRO A 106 -8.02 24.27 1.50
CA PRO A 106 -7.52 25.60 1.20
C PRO A 106 -7.29 26.45 2.44
N GLY A 107 -6.20 27.21 2.45
CA GLY A 107 -5.79 28.10 3.54
C GLY A 107 -4.76 27.54 4.51
N LEU A 108 -4.37 26.27 4.39
CA LEU A 108 -3.35 25.66 5.27
C LEU A 108 -1.91 25.93 4.82
N CYS A 109 -1.67 26.06 3.51
CA CYS A 109 -0.33 26.14 2.92
C CYS A 109 -0.29 27.19 1.81
N THR A 110 -0.87 28.37 2.01
CA THR A 110 -1.11 29.38 0.95
C THR A 110 0.12 29.80 0.14
N ASN A 111 1.31 29.72 0.72
CA ASN A 111 2.58 30.16 0.10
C ASN A 111 3.43 29.00 -0.41
N TRP A 112 2.84 27.82 -0.63
CA TRP A 112 3.58 26.61 -1.03
C TRP A 112 4.44 26.77 -2.30
N LYS A 113 4.08 27.70 -3.20
CA LYS A 113 4.82 27.99 -4.44
C LYS A 113 6.16 28.71 -4.22
N GLN A 114 6.39 29.25 -3.04
CA GLN A 114 7.58 30.06 -2.70
C GLN A 114 8.54 29.33 -1.75
N LEU A 115 8.27 28.06 -1.45
CA LEU A 115 9.12 27.20 -0.62
C LEU A 115 10.41 26.81 -1.35
#